data_AF-A0A1H9FPE3-F1
#
_entry.id   AF-A0A1H9FPE3-F1
#
_cell.length_a   1.000
_cell.length_b   1.000
_cell.length_c   1.000
_cell.angle_alpha   90.00
_cell.angle_beta   90.00
_cell.angle_gamma   90.00
#
_symmetry.space_group_name_H-M   'P 1'
#
loop_
_entity.id
_entity.type
_entity.pdbx_description
1 polymer ?
#
loop_
_entity_poly.entity_id
_entity_poly.type
_entity_poly.pdbx_seq_one_letter_code
_entity_poly.pdbx_strand_id
1 'polypeptide(L)' 'MEMYSYHMTGFPALLVMVLGAVVLLLPFYKLWQRTGHSGWIALLMVIPVVNLILLYVLAFKDWPALDDERGR' A
#
# COMPACT_ATOMS: atom_id res chain seq x y z
N MET A 1 -40.44 5.14 0.62
CA MET A 1 -39.05 5.61 0.47
C MET A 1 -38.43 4.77 -0.62
N GLU A 2 -38.30 5.30 -1.83
CA GLU A 2 -37.60 4.60 -2.90
C GLU A 2 -36.11 4.61 -2.56
N MET A 3 -35.52 3.42 -2.44
CA MET A 3 -34.10 3.25 -2.17
C MET A 3 -33.37 3.64 -3.47
N TYR A 4 -32.66 4.78 -3.46
CA TYR A 4 -31.83 5.19 -4.60
C TYR A 4 -30.75 4.12 -4.84
N SER A 5 -30.97 3.24 -5.82
CA SER A 5 -29.99 2.26 -6.26
C SER A 5 -28.95 2.96 -7.14
N TYR A 6 -27.88 3.43 -6.51
CA TYR A 6 -26.72 3.95 -7.22
C TYR A 6 -26.02 2.81 -7.98
N HIS A 7 -26.41 2.60 -9.23
CA HIS A 7 -25.67 1.76 -10.17
C HIS A 7 -24.50 2.57 -10.74
N MET A 8 -23.37 2.58 -10.03
CA MET A 8 -22.12 3.09 -10.59
C MET A 8 -21.59 2.09 -11.61
N THR A 9 -21.91 2.29 -12.89
CA THR A 9 -21.43 1.47 -14.01
C THR A 9 -20.71 2.34 -15.04
N GLY A 10 -19.72 1.77 -15.75
CA GLY A 10 -18.95 2.49 -16.77
C GLY A 10 -17.82 3.36 -16.18
N PHE A 11 -17.59 4.54 -16.77
CA PHE A 11 -16.46 5.42 -16.40
C PHE A 11 -16.41 5.83 -14.91
N PRO A 12 -17.53 6.20 -14.25
CA PRO A 12 -17.51 6.51 -12.81
C PRO A 12 -17.06 5.33 -11.95
N ALA A 13 -17.43 4.10 -12.33
CA ALA A 13 -17.01 2.89 -11.61
C ALA A 13 -15.50 2.66 -11.73
N LEU A 14 -14.93 2.90 -12.90
CA LEU A 14 -13.48 2.82 -13.12
C LEU A 14 -12.73 3.85 -12.27
N LEU A 15 -13.23 5.08 -12.18
CA LEU A 15 -12.61 6.12 -11.33
C LEU A 15 -12.59 5.72 -9.86
N VAL A 16 -13.71 5.22 -9.33
CA VAL A 16 -13.79 4.76 -7.94
C VAL A 16 -12.86 3.58 -7.69
N MET A 17 -12.77 2.63 -8.63
CA MET A 17 -11.88 1.48 -8.53
C MET A 17 -10.39 1.90 -8.53
N VAL A 18 -10.00 2.81 -9.43
CA VAL A 18 -8.62 3.32 -9.49
C VAL A 18 -8.29 4.13 -8.24
N LEU A 19 -9.20 4.99 -7.77
CA LEU A 19 -9.01 5.75 -6.52
C LEU A 19 -8.84 4.80 -5.33
N GLY A 20 -9.68 3.78 -5.21
CA GLY A 20 -9.57 2.76 -4.16
C GLY A 20 -8.22 2.03 -4.22
N ALA A 21 -7.80 1.60 -5.40
CA ALA A 21 -6.49 0.96 -5.59
C ALA A 21 -5.33 1.88 -5.19
N VAL A 22 -5.37 3.16 -5.56
CA VAL A 22 -4.35 4.14 -5.20
C VAL A 22 -4.31 4.37 -3.68
N VAL A 23 -5.46 4.52 -3.02
CA VAL A 23 -5.53 4.68 -1.56
C VAL A 23 -4.93 3.48 -0.83
N LEU A 24 -5.17 2.27 -1.33
CA LEU A 24 -4.60 1.05 -0.75
C LEU A 24 -3.11 0.89 -1.07
N LEU A 25 -2.66 1.19 -2.29
CA LEU A 25 -1.28 0.96 -2.72
C LEU A 25 -0.31 2.05 -2.27
N LEU A 26 -0.75 3.31 -2.15
CA LEU A 26 0.09 4.43 -1.71
C LEU A 26 0.82 4.21 -0.38
N PRO A 27 0.17 3.75 0.72
CA PRO A 27 0.87 3.51 1.97
C PRO A 27 1.95 2.43 1.83
N PHE A 28 1.66 1.34 1.11
CA PHE A 28 2.66 0.30 0.84
C PHE A 28 3.80 0.83 -0.04
N TYR A 29 3.52 1.65 -1.04
CA TYR A 29 4.52 2.30 -1.88
C TYR A 29 5.49 3.15 -1.04
N LYS A 30 4.96 4.00 -0.15
CA LYS A 30 5.79 4.79 0.77
C LYS A 30 6.54 3.92 1.77
N LEU A 31 5.95 2.83 2.25
CA LEU A 31 6.60 1.90 3.17
C LEU A 31 7.84 1.27 2.53
N TRP A 32 7.72 0.76 1.31
CA TRP A 32 8.87 0.16 0.58
C TRP A 32 9.95 1.19 0.27
N GLN A 33 9.58 2.43 -0.09
CA GLN A 33 10.56 3.50 -0.27
C GLN A 33 11.35 3.81 1.00
N ARG A 34 10.71 3.81 2.18
CA ARG A 34 11.39 4.03 3.47
C ARG A 34 12.39 2.92 3.82
N THR A 35 12.14 1.71 3.32
CA THR A 35 13.04 0.56 3.54
C THR A 35 14.23 0.54 2.59
N GLY A 36 14.39 1.56 1.72
CA GLY A 36 15.45 1.62 0.71
C GLY A 36 15.20 0.73 -0.51
N HIS A 37 13.97 0.20 -0.67
CA HIS A 37 13.58 -0.58 -1.83
C HIS A 37 12.80 0.25 -2.85
N SER A 38 12.72 -0.27 -4.08
CA SER A 38 11.88 0.32 -5.13
C SER A 38 10.40 0.31 -4.71
N GLY A 39 9.74 1.46 -4.75
CA GLY A 39 8.32 1.58 -4.41
C GLY A 39 7.41 0.69 -5.27
N TRP A 40 7.86 0.31 -6.48
CA TRP A 40 7.15 -0.62 -7.37
C TRP A 40 6.89 -2.00 -6.75
N ILE A 41 7.65 -2.41 -5.72
CA ILE A 41 7.39 -3.64 -4.94
C ILE A 41 6.00 -3.61 -4.29
N ALA A 42 5.43 -2.42 -4.03
CA ALA A 42 4.07 -2.30 -3.52
C ALA A 42 3.01 -2.93 -4.43
N LEU A 43 3.23 -3.01 -5.74
CA LEU A 43 2.31 -3.69 -6.66
C LEU A 43 2.22 -5.20 -6.40
N LEU A 44 3.31 -5.81 -5.92
CA LEU A 44 3.33 -7.23 -5.57
C LEU A 44 2.50 -7.54 -4.31
N MET A 45 2.19 -6.52 -3.49
CA MET A 45 1.33 -6.67 -2.31
C MET A 45 -0.12 -7.03 -2.67
N VAL A 46 -0.52 -6.90 -3.94
CA VAL A 46 -1.85 -7.33 -4.43
C VAL A 46 -1.98 -8.86 -4.39
N ILE A 47 -0.87 -9.60 -4.46
CA ILE A 47 -0.85 -11.05 -4.39
C ILE A 47 -0.81 -11.47 -2.90
N PRO A 48 -1.82 -12.19 -2.36
CA PRO A 48 -1.92 -12.46 -0.93
C PRO A 48 -0.70 -13.16 -0.33
N VAL A 49 -0.18 -14.19 -1.01
CA VAL A 49 1.00 -14.94 -0.55
C VAL A 49 2.26 -14.07 -0.55
N VAL A 50 2.45 -13.25 -1.59
CA VAL A 50 3.61 -12.37 -1.69
C VAL A 50 3.53 -11.28 -0.64
N ASN A 51 2.34 -10.74 -0.37
CA ASN A 51 2.13 -9.77 0.70
C ASN A 51 2.54 -10.34 2.07
N LEU A 52 2.15 -11.58 2.38
CA LEU A 52 2.58 -12.25 3.62
C LEU A 52 4.10 -12.40 3.69
N ILE A 53 4.74 -12.89 2.61
CA ILE A 53 6.20 -13.03 2.56
C ILE A 53 6.89 -11.68 2.77
N LEU A 54 6.42 -10.64 2.07
CA LEU A 54 6.97 -9.30 2.14
C LEU A 54 6.80 -8.66 3.52
N LEU A 55 5.67 -8.89 4.20
CA LEU A 55 5.47 -8.48 5.59
C LEU A 55 6.44 -9.20 6.54
N TYR A 56 6.66 -10.49 6.33
CA TYR A 56 7.68 -11.25 7.08
C TYR A 56 9.08 -10.68 6.86
N VAL A 57 9.46 -10.46 5.60
CA VAL A 57 10.75 -9.84 5.26
C VAL A 57 10.90 -8.50 5.97
N LEU A 58 9.87 -7.65 5.95
CA LEU A 58 9.89 -6.35 6.61
C LEU A 58 9.98 -6.45 8.13
N ALA A 59 9.35 -7.44 8.74
CA ALA A 59 9.37 -7.66 10.19
C ALA A 59 10.75 -8.11 10.71
N PHE A 60 11.48 -8.90 9.91
CA PHE A 60 12.81 -9.40 10.28
C PHE A 60 13.97 -8.58 9.71
N LYS A 61 13.69 -7.64 8.80
CA LYS A 61 14.69 -6.73 8.26
C LYS A 61 15.12 -5.72 9.33
N ASP A 62 16.40 -5.42 9.39
CA ASP A 62 16.91 -4.32 10.21
C ASP A 62 16.35 -2.99 9.70
N TRP A 63 15.56 -2.33 10.54
CA TRP A 63 15.12 -0.97 10.26
C TRP A 63 16.27 -0.03 10.60
N PRO A 64 16.52 1.01 9.78
CA PRO A 64 17.34 2.13 10.22
C PRO A 64 16.59 2.77 11.39
N ALA A 65 16.90 2.30 12.60
CA ALA A 65 16.47 2.94 13.82
C ALA A 65 16.95 4.39 13.75
N LEU A 66 16.15 5.30 14.29
CA LEU A 66 16.48 6.70 14.45
C LEU A 66 17.76 6.83 15.31
N ASP A 67 18.93 6.68 14.69
CA ASP A 67 20.25 6.74 15.34
C ASP A 67 20.74 8.19 15.55
N ASP A 68 19.85 9.19 15.46
CA ASP A 68 20.25 10.61 15.51
C ASP A 68 19.98 11.31 16.85
N GLU A 69 19.22 10.73 17.79
CA GLU A 69 18.82 11.46 19.03
C GLU A 69 19.40 10.94 20.35
N ARG A 70 20.36 10.00 20.33
CA ARG A 70 21.01 9.52 21.57
C ARG A 70 22.49 9.85 21.69
N GLY A 71 23.01 10.71 20.82
CA GLY A 71 24.44 11.01 20.77
C GLY A 71 24.78 12.41 20.30
N ARG A 72 24.22 13.46 20.92
CA ARG A 72 24.85 14.79 21.03
C ARG A 72 24.17 15.70 22.04
#